data_AF-A0A2G6G7N2-F1
#
_entry.id   AF-A0A2G6G7N2-F1
#
_cell.length_a   1.000
_cell.length_b   1.000
_cell.length_c   1.000
_cell.angle_alpha   90.00
_cell.angle_beta   90.00
_cell.angle_gamma   90.00
#
_symmetry.space_group_name_H-M   'P 1'
#
loop_
_entity.id
_entity.type
_entity.pdbx_description
1 polymer ?
#
loop_
_entity_poly.entity_id
_entity_poly.type
_entity_poly.pdbx_seq_one_letter_code
_entity_poly.pdbx_strand_id
1 'polypeptide(L)'
;MKKLIIFLILVLISIQTTFSFATVDATATRFSGPTRYETSLEVAKKVNANPDTIVFAYGNNYPDAIAGSVLTIGNNPMLLVEKDRIPPNMHDYVSKAERVIILGGKGVISEKVEEQLSRLGIKDVQRLSGVNRYETAVAVSKYVKDSSGYILASGQNYPDAISGNALTYQDGKKYPVLLTKKDYLPKSVKDQIRNSEKVYILGGKGVISSSVEDELSQLNIGEVVRLGGVDRYETAVKICEEIENPNKVIFVCGNNFPDALSASALSTKYSAPVVLSGTNKLLRSQKYLYYNSSTIGDAFIVGGRAVVSDWVKEEILDLIRGKVTDERYFTFDAGKKTITDYDESGPGFVIIPTKINGVEVQTIGDRSFSGKGLEGVIIPSGVEHISKEAFDSNKIKDVVLPDSLISIGSSAFSNNKLTKIEIPSSVEIIQSRAFINNKLSLVNLPDGIREVGPNVFVRVDGINPNVKKSGDILSFFINEDGVLTSYFSNDDEVTIPGGVNAIGDYAFHANGITSVTIPNGVSVIGDSAFWDNKIKKVILPGSVTEVQKYAFCYNKIETLTIPKSVKKLGEYSFIYNNLSEVSVPSDLNTTNVFDNWVIINEY
;
A
#
# COMPACT_ATOMS: atom_id res chain seq x y z
N MET A 1 -6.92 -70.94 -30.79
CA MET A 1 -7.25 -70.74 -29.36
C MET A 1 -5.99 -70.38 -28.60
N LYS A 2 -6.10 -69.34 -27.76
CA LYS A 2 -5.16 -68.85 -26.72
C LYS A 2 -3.94 -68.03 -27.17
N LYS A 3 -4.05 -66.74 -26.80
CA LYS A 3 -3.10 -65.63 -26.84
C LYS A 3 -1.88 -65.91 -25.95
N LEU A 4 -0.68 -65.52 -26.41
CA LEU A 4 0.51 -65.42 -25.57
C LEU A 4 0.87 -63.92 -25.45
N ILE A 5 0.95 -63.46 -24.20
CA ILE A 5 1.12 -62.08 -23.78
C ILE A 5 2.59 -61.68 -23.93
N ILE A 6 2.85 -60.56 -24.62
CA ILE A 6 4.16 -59.90 -24.70
C ILE A 6 4.27 -58.96 -23.49
N PHE A 7 5.30 -59.17 -22.67
CA PHE A 7 5.67 -58.30 -21.55
C PHE A 7 6.60 -57.19 -22.10
N LEU A 8 6.11 -55.95 -22.13
CA LEU A 8 6.89 -54.77 -22.52
C LEU A 8 7.47 -54.15 -21.23
N ILE A 9 8.78 -54.26 -21.03
CA ILE A 9 9.50 -53.55 -19.95
C ILE A 9 9.74 -52.11 -20.42
N LEU A 10 8.97 -51.17 -19.88
CA LEU A 10 9.17 -49.74 -20.03
C LEU A 10 10.21 -49.28 -19.00
N VAL A 11 11.43 -49.02 -19.46
CA VAL A 11 12.45 -48.33 -18.66
C VAL A 11 12.14 -46.84 -18.71
N LEU A 12 11.50 -46.33 -17.65
CA LEU A 12 11.35 -44.89 -17.39
C LEU A 12 12.71 -44.33 -16.96
N ILE A 13 13.45 -43.76 -17.91
CA ILE A 13 14.57 -42.87 -17.59
C ILE A 13 13.96 -41.55 -17.14
N SER A 14 13.82 -41.36 -15.82
CA SER A 14 13.53 -40.05 -15.25
C SER A 14 14.72 -39.15 -15.48
N ILE A 15 14.64 -38.24 -16.45
CA ILE A 15 15.53 -37.09 -16.53
C ILE A 15 15.16 -36.21 -15.33
N GLN A 16 15.85 -36.38 -14.21
CA GLN A 16 15.83 -35.37 -13.15
C GLN A 16 16.61 -34.17 -13.67
N THR A 17 15.91 -33.20 -14.25
CA THR A 17 16.45 -31.84 -14.37
C THR A 17 16.53 -31.27 -12.97
N THR A 18 17.65 -31.49 -12.29
CA THR A 18 18.01 -30.72 -11.11
C THR A 18 18.24 -29.28 -11.56
N PHE A 19 17.24 -28.42 -11.35
CA PHE A 19 17.51 -26.99 -11.31
C PHE A 19 18.38 -26.75 -10.07
N SER A 20 19.70 -26.66 -10.29
CA SER A 20 20.58 -26.01 -9.34
C SER A 20 20.15 -24.54 -9.35
N PHE A 21 19.45 -24.09 -8.32
CA PHE A 21 19.42 -22.67 -8.02
C PHE A 21 20.87 -22.31 -7.72
N ALA A 22 21.54 -21.70 -8.69
CA ALA A 22 22.71 -20.90 -8.37
C ALA A 22 22.21 -19.89 -7.34
N THR A 23 22.62 -20.04 -6.08
CA THR A 23 22.52 -18.97 -5.10
C THR A 23 23.36 -17.84 -5.70
N VAL A 24 22.70 -16.93 -6.40
CA VAL A 24 23.32 -15.66 -6.77
C VAL A 24 23.72 -15.07 -5.43
N ASP A 25 25.02 -14.93 -5.19
CA ASP A 25 25.53 -14.27 -3.99
C ASP A 25 25.12 -12.81 -4.04
N ALA A 26 23.86 -12.55 -3.67
CA ALA A 26 23.29 -11.22 -3.76
C ALA A 26 24.13 -10.30 -2.89
N THR A 27 24.51 -9.15 -3.46
CA THR A 27 25.36 -8.18 -2.77
C THR A 27 24.60 -6.92 -2.42
N ALA A 28 24.98 -6.29 -1.31
CA ALA A 28 24.50 -4.95 -0.96
C ALA A 28 25.72 -4.02 -0.86
N THR A 29 25.92 -3.23 -1.91
CA THR A 29 27.06 -2.31 -2.03
C THR A 29 26.65 -0.92 -1.55
N ARG A 30 27.42 -0.33 -0.64
CA ARG A 30 27.17 1.02 -0.13
C ARG A 30 28.02 2.06 -0.86
N PHE A 31 27.39 3.14 -1.30
CA PHE A 31 28.02 4.35 -1.82
C PHE A 31 27.75 5.49 -0.84
N SER A 32 28.81 5.97 -0.17
CA SER A 32 28.68 7.01 0.84
C SER A 32 30.00 7.71 1.10
N GLY A 33 29.93 9.00 1.42
CA GLY A 33 31.04 9.73 2.02
C GLY A 33 30.62 10.56 3.23
N PRO A 34 31.55 11.33 3.82
CA PRO A 34 31.27 12.15 5.01
C PRO A 34 30.22 13.24 4.75
N THR A 35 30.07 13.71 3.51
CA THR A 35 29.00 14.63 3.12
C THR A 35 28.30 14.16 1.84
N ARG A 36 27.19 14.82 1.51
CA ARG A 36 26.43 14.61 0.26
C ARG A 36 27.28 14.74 -1.00
N TYR A 37 28.32 15.58 -0.93
CA TYR A 37 29.23 15.83 -2.03
C TYR A 37 30.06 14.58 -2.30
N GLU A 38 30.73 14.03 -1.29
CA GLU A 38 31.48 12.78 -1.42
C GLU A 38 30.59 11.59 -1.78
N THR A 39 29.39 11.50 -1.20
CA THR A 39 28.42 10.46 -1.61
C THR A 39 28.12 10.56 -3.11
N SER A 40 27.85 11.76 -3.63
CA SER A 40 27.60 11.95 -5.06
C SER A 40 28.82 11.60 -5.93
N LEU A 41 30.03 11.85 -5.44
CA LEU A 41 31.28 11.48 -6.13
C LEU A 41 31.48 9.96 -6.19
N GLU A 42 31.21 9.24 -5.10
CA GLU A 42 31.31 7.77 -5.07
C GLU A 42 30.29 7.12 -6.01
N VAL A 43 29.07 7.66 -6.06
CA VAL A 43 28.06 7.25 -7.04
C VAL A 43 28.53 7.54 -8.47
N ALA A 44 29.04 8.76 -8.72
CA ALA A 44 29.54 9.16 -10.04
C ALA A 44 30.63 8.23 -10.57
N LYS A 45 31.63 7.87 -9.73
CA LYS A 45 32.69 6.92 -10.10
C LYS A 45 32.14 5.54 -10.48
N LYS A 46 31.09 5.07 -9.80
CA LYS A 46 30.43 3.79 -10.14
C LYS A 46 29.65 3.87 -11.46
N VAL A 47 29.02 5.01 -11.74
CA VAL A 47 28.29 5.25 -12.98
C VAL A 47 29.25 5.33 -14.16
N ASN A 48 30.28 6.17 -14.08
CA ASN A 48 31.32 6.26 -15.09
C ASN A 48 32.62 6.82 -14.47
N ALA A 49 33.72 6.08 -14.55
CA ALA A 49 35.00 6.52 -14.01
C ALA A 49 35.70 7.60 -14.86
N ASN A 50 35.34 7.69 -16.15
CA ASN A 50 35.86 8.65 -17.13
C ASN A 50 34.69 9.20 -17.98
N PRO A 51 33.90 10.14 -17.42
CA PRO A 51 32.71 10.65 -18.08
C PRO A 51 33.03 11.70 -19.15
N ASP A 52 32.40 11.63 -20.32
CA ASP A 52 32.48 12.71 -21.32
C ASP A 52 31.66 13.93 -20.90
N THR A 53 30.50 13.68 -20.27
CA THR A 53 29.59 14.72 -19.76
C THR A 53 29.30 14.51 -18.27
N ILE A 54 29.36 15.57 -17.48
CA ILE A 54 28.93 15.58 -16.07
C ILE A 54 27.77 16.55 -15.88
N VAL A 55 26.77 16.14 -15.09
CA VAL A 55 25.65 17.00 -14.69
C VAL A 55 25.92 17.57 -13.30
N PHE A 56 25.90 18.89 -13.15
CA PHE A 56 26.07 19.60 -11.88
C PHE A 56 24.71 20.02 -11.33
N ALA A 57 24.45 19.66 -10.08
CA ALA A 57 23.27 20.08 -9.35
C ALA A 57 23.62 20.70 -7.99
N TYR A 58 22.77 21.59 -7.50
CA TYR A 58 23.02 22.28 -6.24
C TYR A 58 22.77 21.34 -5.04
N GLY A 59 23.75 21.23 -4.15
CA GLY A 59 23.70 20.28 -3.04
C GLY A 59 22.75 20.64 -1.90
N ASN A 60 22.39 21.92 -1.70
CA ASN A 60 21.60 22.34 -0.52
C ASN A 60 20.10 22.54 -0.79
N ASN A 61 19.68 22.60 -2.06
CA ASN A 61 18.27 22.64 -2.46
C ASN A 61 18.16 22.02 -3.87
N TYR A 62 17.15 21.19 -4.10
CA TYR A 62 17.24 20.16 -5.13
C TYR A 62 16.04 19.98 -6.10
N PRO A 63 15.13 20.94 -6.29
CA PRO A 63 14.11 20.80 -7.33
C PRO A 63 14.74 20.73 -8.73
N ASP A 64 15.85 21.43 -8.95
CA ASP A 64 16.56 21.45 -10.24
C ASP A 64 17.28 20.10 -10.49
N ALA A 65 17.80 19.47 -9.42
CA ALA A 65 18.41 18.14 -9.48
C ALA A 65 17.38 17.06 -9.88
N ILE A 66 16.17 17.14 -9.32
CA ILE A 66 15.07 16.23 -9.65
C ILE A 66 14.67 16.39 -11.12
N ALA A 67 14.57 17.62 -11.63
CA ALA A 67 14.29 17.87 -13.05
C ALA A 67 15.40 17.31 -13.97
N GLY A 68 16.66 17.44 -13.54
CA GLY A 68 17.84 17.01 -14.28
C GLY A 68 18.15 15.52 -14.27
N SER A 69 17.38 14.69 -13.57
CA SER A 69 17.61 13.24 -13.49
C SER A 69 17.59 12.57 -14.86
N VAL A 70 16.72 13.01 -15.77
CA VAL A 70 16.68 12.52 -17.17
C VAL A 70 18.00 12.75 -17.93
N LEU A 71 18.84 13.70 -17.49
CA LEU A 71 20.14 13.96 -18.12
C LEU A 71 21.22 12.94 -17.74
N THR A 72 20.94 12.04 -16.78
CA THR A 72 21.86 10.94 -16.43
C THR A 72 21.79 9.76 -17.39
N ILE A 73 20.87 9.79 -18.36
CA ILE A 73 20.79 8.85 -19.48
C ILE A 73 22.12 8.85 -20.25
N GLY A 74 22.60 7.67 -20.63
CA GLY A 74 23.89 7.50 -21.31
C GLY A 74 25.08 7.41 -20.34
N ASN A 75 24.83 7.11 -19.05
CA ASN A 75 25.84 7.04 -18.00
C ASN A 75 26.51 8.38 -17.69
N ASN A 76 25.78 9.49 -17.83
CA ASN A 76 26.26 10.79 -17.38
C ASN A 76 26.11 10.87 -15.85
N PRO A 77 27.21 10.97 -15.08
CA PRO A 77 27.14 11.12 -13.64
C PRO A 77 26.52 12.46 -13.24
N MET A 78 25.81 12.47 -12.11
CA MET A 78 25.35 13.69 -11.44
C MET A 78 26.19 13.96 -10.20
N LEU A 79 26.85 15.12 -10.17
CA LEU A 79 27.59 15.61 -9.00
C LEU A 79 26.83 16.72 -8.30
N LEU A 80 26.83 16.67 -6.98
CA LEU A 80 26.36 17.78 -6.16
C LEU A 80 27.51 18.76 -5.93
N VAL A 81 27.22 20.06 -6.04
CA VAL A 81 28.20 21.14 -5.79
C VAL A 81 27.63 22.20 -4.84
N GLU A 82 28.53 23.00 -4.27
CA GLU A 82 28.14 24.18 -3.49
C GLU A 82 27.86 25.36 -4.42
N LYS A 83 27.22 26.41 -3.88
CA LYS A 83 26.82 27.58 -4.67
C LYS A 83 27.99 28.25 -5.36
N ASP A 84 29.09 28.42 -4.63
CA ASP A 84 30.26 29.18 -5.07
C ASP A 84 31.51 28.29 -5.21
N ARG A 85 31.36 26.96 -5.04
CA ARG A 85 32.52 26.06 -4.95
C ARG A 85 32.24 24.68 -5.52
N ILE A 86 33.14 24.20 -6.38
CA ILE A 86 33.33 22.77 -6.63
C ILE A 86 34.19 22.20 -5.48
N PRO A 87 33.69 21.25 -4.68
CA PRO A 87 34.48 20.61 -3.62
C PRO A 87 35.85 20.13 -4.13
N PRO A 88 36.97 20.44 -3.43
CA PRO A 88 38.32 20.15 -3.95
C PRO A 88 38.58 18.70 -4.32
N ASN A 89 38.01 17.76 -3.56
CA ASN A 89 38.11 16.33 -3.80
C ASN A 89 37.38 15.85 -5.07
N MET A 90 36.62 16.70 -5.75
CA MET A 90 36.01 16.40 -7.04
C MET A 90 36.83 16.88 -8.23
N HIS A 91 37.84 17.74 -8.02
CA HIS A 91 38.55 18.42 -9.12
C HIS A 91 39.15 17.44 -10.12
N ASP A 92 39.86 16.42 -9.65
CA ASP A 92 40.48 15.38 -10.49
C ASP A 92 39.47 14.54 -11.28
N TYR A 93 38.26 14.38 -10.75
CA TYR A 93 37.20 13.65 -11.44
C TYR A 93 36.51 14.55 -12.48
N VAL A 94 36.25 15.81 -12.11
CA VAL A 94 35.62 16.81 -12.98
C VAL A 94 36.50 17.12 -14.18
N SER A 95 37.81 17.25 -14.00
CA SER A 95 38.76 17.57 -15.07
C SER A 95 38.86 16.52 -16.18
N LYS A 96 38.25 15.34 -15.99
CA LYS A 96 38.19 14.28 -17.02
C LYS A 96 37.09 14.51 -18.05
N ALA A 97 36.11 15.36 -17.75
CA ALA A 97 34.97 15.59 -18.63
C ALA A 97 35.29 16.58 -19.75
N GLU A 98 34.64 16.38 -20.90
CA GLU A 98 34.67 17.35 -21.99
C GLU A 98 33.61 18.43 -21.79
N ARG A 99 32.44 18.02 -21.27
CA ARG A 99 31.27 18.87 -21.06
C ARG A 99 30.76 18.83 -19.63
N VAL A 100 30.31 19.99 -19.14
CA VAL A 100 29.52 20.09 -17.90
C VAL A 100 28.18 20.76 -18.16
N ILE A 101 27.10 20.12 -17.72
CA ILE A 101 25.75 20.69 -17.74
C ILE A 101 25.40 21.18 -16.34
N ILE A 102 25.19 22.48 -16.17
CA ILE A 102 24.81 23.09 -14.89
C ILE A 102 23.29 23.24 -14.80
N LEU A 103 22.69 22.67 -13.75
CA LEU A 103 21.27 22.80 -13.46
C LEU A 103 20.99 23.96 -12.52
N GLY A 104 20.05 24.81 -12.92
CA GLY A 104 19.59 25.94 -12.13
C GLY A 104 20.33 27.24 -12.42
N GLY A 105 19.73 28.34 -11.97
CA GLY A 105 20.25 29.68 -12.21
C GLY A 105 21.49 30.03 -11.38
N LYS A 106 22.08 31.19 -11.68
CA LYS A 106 23.26 31.73 -10.97
C LYS A 106 23.05 31.95 -9.46
N GLY A 107 21.79 31.99 -9.02
CA GLY A 107 21.43 32.10 -7.60
C GLY A 107 21.75 30.84 -6.77
N VAL A 108 21.73 29.65 -7.40
CA VAL A 108 22.00 28.36 -6.74
C VAL A 108 23.37 27.77 -7.09
N ILE A 109 23.87 27.99 -8.31
CA ILE A 109 25.26 27.68 -8.73
C ILE A 109 25.79 28.90 -9.46
N SER A 110 26.69 29.66 -8.83
CA SER A 110 27.15 30.96 -9.32
C SER A 110 28.20 30.84 -10.43
N GLU A 111 28.56 31.99 -11.01
CA GLU A 111 29.62 32.10 -12.02
C GLU A 111 31.00 31.67 -11.48
N LYS A 112 31.22 31.71 -10.16
CA LYS A 112 32.47 31.22 -9.54
C LYS A 112 32.71 29.74 -9.84
N VAL A 113 31.64 28.94 -9.91
CA VAL A 113 31.74 27.52 -10.29
C VAL A 113 32.13 27.39 -11.77
N GLU A 114 31.58 28.23 -12.65
CA GLU A 114 31.96 28.28 -14.08
C GLU A 114 33.44 28.68 -14.26
N GLU A 115 33.92 29.66 -13.48
CA GLU A 115 35.35 30.02 -13.45
C GLU A 115 36.23 28.85 -12.99
N GLN A 116 35.80 28.09 -11.99
CA GLN A 116 36.52 26.89 -11.55
C GLN A 116 36.53 25.81 -12.64
N LEU A 117 35.42 25.59 -13.34
CA LEU A 117 35.37 24.66 -14.48
C LEU A 117 36.36 25.05 -15.58
N SER A 118 36.44 26.35 -15.90
CA SER A 118 37.42 26.87 -16.86
C SER A 118 38.87 26.61 -16.40
N ARG A 119 39.18 26.84 -15.11
CA ARG A 119 40.50 26.54 -14.53
C ARG A 119 40.83 25.03 -14.53
N LEU A 120 39.81 24.18 -14.45
CA LEU A 120 39.95 22.71 -14.56
C LEU A 120 40.03 22.22 -16.01
N GLY A 121 40.01 23.12 -17.00
CA GLY A 121 40.18 22.78 -18.41
C GLY A 121 38.89 22.42 -19.15
N ILE A 122 37.72 22.58 -18.53
CA ILE A 122 36.42 22.30 -19.15
C ILE A 122 36.10 23.41 -20.15
N LYS A 123 35.88 23.01 -21.41
CA LYS A 123 35.65 23.95 -22.53
C LYS A 123 34.18 24.12 -22.89
N ASP A 124 33.37 23.10 -22.62
CA ASP A 124 31.95 23.10 -22.95
C ASP A 124 31.12 23.11 -21.66
N VAL A 125 30.51 24.26 -21.36
CA VAL A 125 29.66 24.43 -20.18
C VAL A 125 28.29 24.91 -20.64
N GLN A 126 27.27 24.08 -20.42
CA GLN A 126 25.88 24.39 -20.74
C GLN A 126 25.08 24.59 -19.47
N ARG A 127 24.49 25.77 -19.28
CA ARG A 127 23.54 26.00 -18.18
C ARG A 127 22.12 25.78 -18.64
N LEU A 128 21.33 25.01 -17.88
CA LEU A 128 19.90 24.82 -18.06
C LEU A 128 19.18 25.40 -16.85
N SER A 129 18.46 26.51 -17.06
CA SER A 129 17.84 27.27 -15.97
C SER A 129 16.64 28.07 -16.45
N GLY A 130 15.70 28.33 -15.53
CA GLY A 130 14.64 29.30 -15.69
C GLY A 130 14.53 30.24 -14.49
N VAL A 131 13.59 31.19 -14.56
CA VAL A 131 13.37 32.18 -13.48
C VAL A 131 12.91 31.56 -12.16
N ASN A 132 12.42 30.32 -12.19
CA ASN A 132 12.04 29.53 -11.04
C ASN A 132 12.22 28.03 -11.34
N ARG A 133 11.91 27.16 -10.37
CA ARG A 133 12.03 25.70 -10.49
C ARG A 133 11.16 25.08 -11.59
N TYR A 134 9.99 25.65 -11.86
CA TYR A 134 9.07 25.18 -12.89
C TYR A 134 9.64 25.44 -14.28
N GLU A 135 10.14 26.66 -14.51
CA GLU A 135 10.79 27.03 -15.77
C GLU A 135 12.12 26.31 -15.97
N THR A 136 12.86 26.03 -14.89
CA THR A 136 14.08 25.20 -14.96
C THR A 136 13.75 23.78 -15.40
N ALA A 137 12.68 23.18 -14.87
CA ALA A 137 12.24 21.85 -15.30
C ALA A 137 11.82 21.83 -16.78
N VAL A 138 11.12 22.85 -17.26
CA VAL A 138 10.78 23.02 -18.68
C VAL A 138 12.03 23.23 -19.55
N ALA A 139 13.03 23.98 -19.06
CA ALA A 139 14.29 24.15 -19.79
C ALA A 139 15.05 22.83 -19.93
N VAL A 140 15.07 22.00 -18.88
CA VAL A 140 15.63 20.65 -18.94
C VAL A 140 14.85 19.76 -19.89
N SER A 141 13.52 19.76 -19.82
CA SER A 141 12.69 18.89 -20.68
C SER A 141 12.87 19.22 -22.17
N LYS A 142 13.03 20.50 -22.53
CA LYS A 142 13.31 20.93 -23.91
C LYS A 142 14.69 20.50 -24.42
N TYR A 143 15.64 20.30 -23.52
CA TYR A 143 16.97 19.79 -23.86
C TYR A 143 16.92 18.29 -24.20
N VAL A 144 15.96 17.55 -23.64
CA VAL A 144 15.76 16.12 -23.93
C VAL A 144 15.02 15.94 -25.25
N LYS A 145 15.69 15.30 -26.21
CA LYS A 145 15.07 14.90 -27.50
C LYS A 145 14.23 13.63 -27.35
N ASP A 146 13.13 13.58 -28.11
CA ASP A 146 12.26 12.42 -28.28
C ASP A 146 11.63 11.93 -26.97
N SER A 147 10.93 12.84 -26.30
CA SER A 147 10.19 12.53 -25.07
C SER A 147 8.92 11.75 -25.39
N SER A 148 8.73 10.58 -24.78
CA SER A 148 7.48 9.78 -24.92
C SER A 148 6.40 10.23 -23.95
N GLY A 149 6.76 11.01 -22.94
CA GLY A 149 5.84 11.47 -21.92
C GLY A 149 6.52 12.35 -20.90
N TYR A 150 5.88 12.56 -19.76
CA TYR A 150 6.44 13.35 -18.67
C TYR A 150 6.13 12.74 -17.31
N ILE A 151 6.99 13.05 -16.35
CA ILE A 151 6.72 12.79 -14.93
C ILE A 151 6.36 14.12 -14.30
N LEU A 152 5.22 14.20 -13.65
CA LEU A 152 4.74 15.38 -12.96
C LEU A 152 4.88 15.19 -11.45
N ALA A 153 5.72 16.02 -10.83
CA ALA A 153 5.95 16.01 -9.39
C ALA A 153 5.63 17.37 -8.75
N SER A 154 5.38 17.40 -7.44
CA SER A 154 5.13 18.66 -6.75
C SER A 154 6.42 19.49 -6.62
N GLY A 155 6.36 20.73 -7.09
CA GLY A 155 7.44 21.70 -6.90
C GLY A 155 7.50 22.31 -5.50
N GLN A 156 6.53 22.04 -4.62
CA GLN A 156 6.43 22.67 -3.29
C GLN A 156 6.94 21.76 -2.16
N ASN A 157 6.72 20.45 -2.28
CA ASN A 157 7.22 19.42 -1.37
C ASN A 157 7.43 18.14 -2.19
N TYR A 158 8.67 17.69 -2.36
CA TYR A 158 9.05 16.69 -3.36
C TYR A 158 9.62 15.37 -2.82
N PRO A 159 9.20 14.82 -1.66
CA PRO A 159 9.68 13.51 -1.22
C PRO A 159 9.24 12.40 -2.19
N ASP A 160 8.07 12.56 -2.82
CA ASP A 160 7.49 11.63 -3.78
C ASP A 160 8.21 11.64 -5.15
N ALA A 161 8.98 12.70 -5.43
CA ALA A 161 9.68 12.87 -6.70
C ALA A 161 11.01 12.08 -6.77
N ILE A 162 11.55 11.69 -5.62
CA ILE A 162 12.89 11.10 -5.51
C ILE A 162 12.95 9.71 -6.13
N SER A 163 11.98 8.86 -5.78
CA SER A 163 11.80 7.55 -6.41
C SER A 163 11.40 7.68 -7.88
N GLY A 164 10.74 8.79 -8.23
CA GLY A 164 10.33 9.13 -9.60
C GLY A 164 11.45 9.14 -10.62
N ASN A 165 12.69 9.41 -10.19
CA ASN A 165 13.86 9.36 -11.06
C ASN A 165 14.02 8.01 -11.76
N ALA A 166 13.55 6.93 -11.14
CA ALA A 166 13.60 5.61 -11.73
C ALA A 166 12.74 5.48 -13.00
N LEU A 167 11.70 6.29 -13.15
CA LEU A 167 10.82 6.28 -14.33
C LEU A 167 11.34 7.15 -15.48
N THR A 168 12.42 7.91 -15.29
CA THR A 168 12.89 8.88 -16.31
C THR A 168 13.38 8.22 -17.59
N TYR A 169 13.74 6.94 -17.51
CA TYR A 169 14.13 6.10 -18.63
C TYR A 169 13.62 4.67 -18.43
N GLN A 170 12.63 4.26 -19.22
CA GLN A 170 12.01 2.93 -19.17
C GLN A 170 11.79 2.43 -20.58
N ASP A 171 12.25 1.21 -20.89
CA ASP A 171 12.13 0.56 -22.20
C ASP A 171 12.55 1.44 -23.40
N GLY A 172 13.63 2.18 -23.24
CA GLY A 172 14.14 3.10 -24.26
C GLY A 172 13.36 4.42 -24.38
N LYS A 173 12.26 4.58 -23.64
CA LYS A 173 11.45 5.80 -23.60
C LYS A 173 11.96 6.75 -22.52
N LYS A 174 11.88 8.05 -22.80
CA LYS A 174 12.34 9.12 -21.91
C LYS A 174 11.14 9.86 -21.34
N TYR A 175 11.18 10.11 -20.03
CA TYR A 175 10.16 10.83 -19.31
C TYR A 175 10.81 11.94 -18.45
N PRO A 176 11.06 13.13 -19.01
CA PRO A 176 11.57 14.27 -18.26
C PRO A 176 10.64 14.63 -17.11
N VAL A 177 11.24 15.04 -15.98
CA VAL A 177 10.46 15.47 -14.81
C VAL A 177 10.10 16.95 -14.95
N LEU A 178 8.81 17.21 -14.88
CA LEU A 178 8.21 18.55 -14.77
C LEU A 178 7.64 18.74 -13.37
N LEU A 179 7.61 20.01 -12.94
CA LEU A 179 7.11 20.37 -11.61
C LEU A 179 5.75 21.06 -11.70
N THR A 180 4.89 20.82 -10.73
CA THR A 180 3.58 21.49 -10.62
C THR A 180 3.35 22.10 -9.24
N LYS A 181 2.35 22.98 -9.13
CA LYS A 181 1.80 23.39 -7.84
C LYS A 181 0.70 22.40 -7.44
N LYS A 182 0.31 22.43 -6.15
CA LYS A 182 -0.70 21.53 -5.61
C LYS A 182 -1.98 21.53 -6.45
N ASP A 183 -2.50 22.71 -6.76
CA ASP A 183 -3.86 22.87 -7.28
C ASP A 183 -3.95 23.34 -8.75
N TYR A 184 -2.81 23.57 -9.41
CA TYR A 184 -2.79 23.95 -10.82
C TYR A 184 -1.41 23.75 -11.47
N LEU A 185 -1.41 23.52 -12.78
CA LEU A 185 -0.22 23.48 -13.63
C LEU A 185 0.22 24.90 -14.02
N PRO A 186 1.51 25.26 -13.85
CA PRO A 186 2.05 26.47 -14.46
C PRO A 186 1.86 26.46 -15.99
N LYS A 187 1.65 27.63 -16.59
CA LYS A 187 1.38 27.75 -18.03
C LYS A 187 2.45 27.07 -18.90
N SER A 188 3.72 27.33 -18.61
CA SER A 188 4.87 26.73 -19.31
C SER A 188 4.87 25.19 -19.24
N VAL A 189 4.41 24.62 -18.13
CA VAL A 189 4.29 23.18 -17.91
C VAL A 189 3.11 22.61 -18.69
N LYS A 190 1.95 23.30 -18.71
CA LYS A 190 0.80 22.93 -19.57
C LYS A 190 1.19 22.89 -21.04
N ASP A 191 1.90 23.92 -21.50
CA ASP A 191 2.33 24.05 -22.88
C ASP A 191 3.31 22.93 -23.26
N GLN A 192 4.18 22.51 -22.33
CA GLN A 192 5.17 21.45 -22.55
C GLN A 192 4.56 20.04 -22.56
N ILE A 193 3.55 19.78 -21.71
CA ILE A 193 2.94 18.43 -21.56
C ILE A 193 1.90 18.12 -22.65
N ARG A 194 1.28 19.14 -23.24
CA ARG A 194 0.21 18.97 -24.23
C ARG A 194 0.59 17.97 -25.34
N ASN A 195 -0.35 17.09 -25.70
CA ASN A 195 -0.19 16.04 -26.71
C ASN A 195 0.85 14.95 -26.37
N SER A 196 1.30 14.82 -25.12
CA SER A 196 2.18 13.73 -24.72
C SER A 196 1.46 12.38 -24.73
N GLU A 197 2.17 11.29 -25.02
CA GLU A 197 1.57 9.94 -24.98
C GLU A 197 1.19 9.54 -23.55
N LYS A 198 2.05 9.85 -22.56
CA LYS A 198 1.85 9.47 -21.17
C LYS A 198 2.29 10.52 -20.17
N VAL A 199 1.55 10.67 -19.07
CA VAL A 199 1.94 11.48 -17.91
C VAL A 199 1.81 10.67 -16.62
N TYR A 200 2.92 10.53 -15.89
CA TYR A 200 2.90 10.02 -14.52
C TYR A 200 2.70 11.18 -13.54
N ILE A 201 1.76 11.08 -12.61
CA ILE A 201 1.61 12.01 -11.48
C ILE A 201 2.19 11.35 -10.23
N LEU A 202 3.23 11.93 -9.65
CA LEU A 202 3.86 11.40 -8.45
C LEU A 202 3.33 12.08 -7.19
N GLY A 203 2.68 11.28 -6.34
CA GLY A 203 2.12 11.72 -5.07
C GLY A 203 0.59 11.65 -5.03
N GLY A 204 0.06 11.51 -3.82
CA GLY A 204 -1.39 11.48 -3.58
C GLY A 204 -2.07 12.83 -3.80
N LYS A 205 -3.41 12.83 -3.75
CA LYS A 205 -4.25 14.03 -3.95
C LYS A 205 -4.00 15.15 -2.94
N GLY A 206 -3.41 14.84 -1.79
CA GLY A 206 -2.97 15.85 -0.81
C GLY A 206 -1.78 16.70 -1.28
N VAL A 207 -0.96 16.17 -2.20
CA VAL A 207 0.28 16.80 -2.70
C VAL A 207 0.08 17.41 -4.08
N ILE A 208 -0.65 16.72 -4.96
CA ILE A 208 -1.10 17.20 -6.28
C ILE A 208 -2.59 16.88 -6.38
N SER A 209 -3.46 17.87 -6.25
CA SER A 209 -4.90 17.68 -6.13
C SER A 209 -5.55 17.26 -7.46
N SER A 210 -6.82 16.87 -7.40
CA SER A 210 -7.56 16.48 -8.61
C SER A 210 -7.79 17.64 -9.57
N SER A 211 -7.70 18.90 -9.12
CA SER A 211 -7.73 20.04 -10.05
C SER A 211 -6.61 20.01 -11.09
N VAL A 212 -5.44 19.45 -10.75
CA VAL A 212 -4.37 19.23 -11.73
C VAL A 212 -4.74 18.11 -12.72
N GLU A 213 -5.41 17.05 -12.28
CA GLU A 213 -5.92 16.00 -13.17
C GLU A 213 -6.99 16.56 -14.13
N ASP A 214 -7.88 17.41 -13.62
CA ASP A 214 -8.89 18.09 -14.41
C ASP A 214 -8.24 18.95 -15.50
N GLU A 215 -7.16 19.67 -15.18
CA GLU A 215 -6.39 20.42 -16.18
C GLU A 215 -5.69 19.49 -17.20
N LEU A 216 -5.10 18.37 -16.76
CA LEU A 216 -4.47 17.39 -17.66
C LEU A 216 -5.48 16.78 -18.64
N SER A 217 -6.72 16.54 -18.21
CA SER A 217 -7.80 16.00 -19.06
C SER A 217 -8.11 16.88 -20.27
N GLN A 218 -7.75 18.17 -20.21
CA GLN A 218 -7.97 19.15 -21.27
C GLN A 218 -6.77 19.30 -22.23
N LEU A 219 -5.69 18.54 -22.04
CA LEU A 219 -4.42 18.69 -22.78
C LEU A 219 -4.16 17.61 -23.83
N ASN A 220 -5.15 16.79 -24.17
CA ASN A 220 -5.05 15.71 -25.17
C ASN A 220 -3.89 14.74 -24.88
N ILE A 221 -3.82 14.25 -23.65
CA ILE A 221 -2.81 13.28 -23.19
C ILE A 221 -3.35 11.87 -23.43
N GLY A 222 -2.53 10.94 -23.93
CA GLY A 222 -2.95 9.56 -24.19
C GLY A 222 -3.31 8.79 -22.92
N GLU A 223 -2.40 8.77 -21.94
CA GLU A 223 -2.58 8.09 -20.66
C GLU A 223 -2.10 8.95 -19.49
N VAL A 224 -2.88 9.02 -18.41
CA VAL A 224 -2.49 9.69 -17.16
C VAL A 224 -2.51 8.66 -16.03
N VAL A 225 -1.37 8.43 -15.39
CA VAL A 225 -1.20 7.44 -14.32
C VAL A 225 -0.78 8.15 -13.04
N ARG A 226 -1.57 8.04 -11.97
CA ARG A 226 -1.18 8.57 -10.67
C ARG A 226 -0.54 7.50 -9.80
N LEU A 227 0.71 7.75 -9.40
CA LEU A 227 1.49 6.93 -8.49
C LEU A 227 1.60 7.67 -7.15
N GLY A 228 0.60 7.49 -6.29
CA GLY A 228 0.52 8.17 -5.00
C GLY A 228 0.11 7.22 -3.87
N GLY A 229 0.88 7.19 -2.79
CA GLY A 229 0.56 6.48 -1.57
C GLY A 229 0.08 7.39 -0.44
N VAL A 230 -0.24 6.80 0.71
CA VAL A 230 -0.57 7.56 1.94
C VAL A 230 0.65 8.27 2.52
N ASP A 231 1.84 7.79 2.18
CA ASP A 231 3.14 8.36 2.54
C ASP A 231 4.15 8.15 1.39
N ARG A 232 5.31 8.80 1.51
CA ARG A 232 6.39 8.72 0.51
C ARG A 232 6.93 7.31 0.27
N TYR A 233 6.87 6.43 1.27
CA TYR A 233 7.39 5.08 1.15
C TYR A 233 6.45 4.25 0.28
N GLU A 234 5.14 4.40 0.45
CA GLU A 234 4.16 3.78 -0.45
C GLU A 234 4.19 4.39 -1.86
N THR A 235 4.33 5.71 -1.99
CA THR A 235 4.52 6.32 -3.33
C THR A 235 5.75 5.72 -4.02
N ALA A 236 6.87 5.54 -3.30
CA ALA A 236 8.06 4.94 -3.86
C ALA A 236 7.86 3.48 -4.29
N VAL A 237 7.13 2.67 -3.51
CA VAL A 237 6.80 1.29 -3.89
C VAL A 237 5.96 1.26 -5.17
N LYS A 238 4.91 2.09 -5.28
CA LYS A 238 4.09 2.18 -6.52
C LYS A 238 4.92 2.58 -7.73
N ILE A 239 5.91 3.45 -7.55
CA ILE A 239 6.84 3.81 -8.62
C ILE A 239 7.74 2.63 -9.00
N CYS A 240 8.19 1.84 -8.02
CA CYS A 240 9.03 0.68 -8.29
C CYS A 240 8.25 -0.47 -8.95
N GLU A 241 6.94 -0.57 -8.71
CA GLU A 241 6.04 -1.55 -9.33
C GLU A 241 5.84 -1.32 -10.85
N GLU A 242 6.06 -0.09 -11.34
CA GLU A 242 6.06 0.23 -12.78
C GLU A 242 7.35 -0.21 -13.50
N ILE A 243 8.35 -0.71 -12.78
CA ILE A 243 9.64 -1.14 -13.34
C ILE A 243 9.66 -2.65 -13.44
N GLU A 244 9.60 -3.17 -14.66
CA GLU A 244 9.52 -4.61 -14.90
C GLU A 244 10.87 -5.32 -14.72
N ASN A 245 10.83 -6.48 -14.03
CA ASN A 245 11.94 -7.43 -13.89
C ASN A 245 13.31 -6.81 -13.50
N PRO A 246 13.40 -5.99 -12.45
CA PRO A 246 14.64 -5.33 -12.10
C PRO A 246 15.65 -6.31 -11.54
N ASN A 247 16.86 -6.33 -12.12
CA ASN A 247 17.96 -7.16 -11.61
C ASN A 247 18.73 -6.50 -10.45
N LYS A 248 18.45 -5.23 -10.17
CA LYS A 248 19.09 -4.41 -9.14
C LYS A 248 18.10 -3.50 -8.49
N VAL A 249 18.35 -3.11 -7.25
CA VAL A 249 17.53 -2.17 -6.49
C VAL A 249 18.41 -1.14 -5.80
N ILE A 250 17.94 0.10 -5.68
CA ILE A 250 18.66 1.18 -5.03
C ILE A 250 17.90 1.63 -3.78
N PHE A 251 18.58 1.67 -2.64
CA PHE A 251 18.06 2.12 -1.37
C PHE A 251 18.63 3.50 -1.02
N VAL A 252 17.71 4.40 -0.69
CA VAL A 252 18.04 5.77 -0.24
C VAL A 252 17.25 6.08 1.03
N CYS A 253 17.75 7.00 1.86
CA CYS A 253 17.03 7.41 3.06
C CYS A 253 15.79 8.26 2.71
N GLY A 254 14.62 7.87 3.21
CA GLY A 254 13.36 8.61 3.02
C GLY A 254 13.21 9.86 3.89
N ASN A 255 14.15 10.14 4.81
CA ASN A 255 14.09 11.27 5.75
C ASN A 255 15.13 12.35 5.48
N ASN A 256 16.26 12.01 4.85
CA ASN A 256 17.35 12.93 4.52
C ASN A 256 17.81 12.70 3.08
N PHE A 257 17.47 13.61 2.18
CA PHE A 257 17.40 13.36 0.74
C PHE A 257 18.57 13.76 -0.17
N PRO A 258 19.63 14.47 0.28
CA PRO A 258 20.62 14.96 -0.69
C PRO A 258 21.36 13.81 -1.36
N ASP A 259 21.63 12.72 -0.62
CA ASP A 259 22.26 11.51 -1.15
C ASP A 259 21.40 10.83 -2.22
N ALA A 260 20.07 10.89 -2.07
CA ALA A 260 19.11 10.23 -2.94
C ALA A 260 19.07 10.79 -4.37
N LEU A 261 19.56 12.02 -4.58
CA LEU A 261 19.57 12.64 -5.91
C LEU A 261 20.63 12.03 -6.81
N SER A 262 21.81 11.75 -6.24
CA SER A 262 22.89 11.07 -6.96
C SER A 262 22.51 9.65 -7.38
N ALA A 263 21.55 9.02 -6.68
CA ALA A 263 21.02 7.71 -7.02
C ALA A 263 20.33 7.67 -8.40
N SER A 264 19.87 8.81 -8.94
CA SER A 264 19.28 8.89 -10.28
C SER A 264 20.20 8.27 -11.35
N ALA A 265 21.49 8.58 -11.32
CA ALA A 265 22.45 8.08 -12.28
C ALA A 265 22.67 6.56 -12.19
N LEU A 266 22.59 5.97 -10.99
CA LEU A 266 22.58 4.51 -10.82
C LEU A 266 21.28 3.91 -11.36
N SER A 267 20.15 4.55 -11.06
CA SER A 267 18.84 4.08 -11.46
C SER A 267 18.72 4.01 -12.98
N THR A 268 19.11 5.07 -13.69
CA THR A 268 19.13 5.09 -15.15
C THR A 268 20.12 4.10 -15.76
N LYS A 269 21.32 3.95 -15.18
CA LYS A 269 22.35 3.03 -15.68
C LYS A 269 21.93 1.56 -15.61
N TYR A 270 21.24 1.19 -14.54
CA TYR A 270 20.90 -0.20 -14.24
C TYR A 270 19.42 -0.52 -14.43
N SER A 271 18.61 0.42 -14.91
CA SER A 271 17.14 0.34 -14.89
C SER A 271 16.62 -0.10 -13.52
N ALA A 272 17.25 0.41 -12.46
CA ALA A 272 17.03 -0.06 -11.10
C ALA A 272 16.01 0.83 -10.37
N PRO A 273 15.02 0.25 -9.65
CA PRO A 273 14.09 1.00 -8.82
C PRO A 273 14.81 1.72 -7.69
N VAL A 274 14.28 2.87 -7.30
CA VAL A 274 14.75 3.64 -6.15
C VAL A 274 13.74 3.51 -5.01
N VAL A 275 14.09 2.67 -4.05
CA VAL A 275 13.30 2.34 -2.88
C VAL A 275 13.71 3.22 -1.69
N LEU A 276 12.72 3.78 -0.99
CA LEU A 276 12.97 4.57 0.22
C LEU A 276 13.09 3.65 1.45
N SER A 277 14.08 3.91 2.29
CA SER A 277 14.27 3.23 3.57
C SER A 277 14.29 4.19 4.75
N GLY A 278 13.91 3.69 5.93
CA GLY A 278 14.17 4.36 7.20
C GLY A 278 15.59 4.13 7.68
N THR A 279 16.02 4.85 8.71
CA THR A 279 17.38 4.72 9.25
C THR A 279 17.67 3.35 9.85
N ASN A 280 16.75 2.84 10.69
CA ASN A 280 16.87 1.57 11.44
C ASN A 280 15.61 0.71 11.28
N LYS A 281 14.94 0.81 10.13
CA LYS A 281 13.76 0.02 9.78
C LYS A 281 13.61 -0.01 8.27
N LEU A 282 13.50 -1.20 7.69
CA LEU A 282 12.86 -1.31 6.40
C LEU A 282 11.35 -1.17 6.63
N LEU A 283 10.77 -0.14 6.04
CA LEU A 283 9.32 0.08 6.07
C LEU A 283 8.66 -0.79 4.99
N ARG A 284 7.54 -0.37 4.41
CA ARG A 284 6.87 -0.99 3.26
C ARG A 284 7.80 -1.37 2.09
N SER A 285 9.02 -0.84 2.03
CA SER A 285 10.08 -1.31 1.13
C SER A 285 10.44 -2.80 1.26
N GLN A 286 10.17 -3.44 2.42
CA GLN A 286 10.25 -4.90 2.58
C GLN A 286 9.29 -5.63 1.64
N LYS A 287 8.07 -5.09 1.44
CA LYS A 287 7.07 -5.62 0.49
C LYS A 287 7.67 -5.74 -0.90
N TYR A 288 8.27 -4.65 -1.38
CA TYR A 288 8.87 -4.60 -2.70
C TYR A 288 9.97 -5.63 -2.88
N LEU A 289 10.91 -5.69 -1.92
CA LEU A 289 12.00 -6.65 -1.95
C LEU A 289 11.52 -8.09 -1.89
N TYR A 290 10.55 -8.38 -1.03
CA TYR A 290 10.05 -9.72 -0.85
C TYR A 290 9.46 -10.26 -2.15
N TYR A 291 8.55 -9.50 -2.79
CA TYR A 291 7.90 -9.93 -4.02
C TYR A 291 8.82 -9.92 -5.25
N ASN A 292 9.91 -9.16 -5.22
CA ASN A 292 10.89 -9.09 -6.33
C ASN A 292 12.22 -9.78 -5.99
N SER A 293 12.29 -10.54 -4.90
CA SER A 293 13.53 -11.19 -4.45
C SER A 293 14.09 -12.20 -5.45
N SER A 294 13.22 -12.81 -6.26
CA SER A 294 13.61 -13.76 -7.30
C SER A 294 14.26 -13.11 -8.52
N THR A 295 14.02 -11.81 -8.76
CA THR A 295 14.57 -11.07 -9.91
C THR A 295 15.75 -10.19 -9.51
N ILE A 296 15.73 -9.65 -8.30
CA ILE A 296 16.77 -8.75 -7.80
C ILE A 296 18.02 -9.58 -7.44
N GLY A 297 19.15 -9.26 -8.06
CA GLY A 297 20.45 -9.86 -7.75
C GLY A 297 21.32 -8.99 -6.84
N ASP A 298 21.32 -7.66 -7.01
CA ASP A 298 22.12 -6.76 -6.16
C ASP A 298 21.31 -5.57 -5.62
N ALA A 299 21.68 -5.11 -4.42
CA ALA A 299 21.25 -3.84 -3.85
C ALA A 299 22.38 -2.82 -3.84
N PHE A 300 22.03 -1.57 -4.13
CA PHE A 300 22.89 -0.41 -3.92
C PHE A 300 22.31 0.45 -2.80
N ILE A 301 23.11 0.80 -1.81
CA ILE A 301 22.71 1.68 -0.72
C ILE A 301 23.42 3.01 -0.90
N VAL A 302 22.68 4.08 -1.13
CA VAL A 302 23.23 5.42 -1.28
C VAL A 302 23.01 6.21 0.00
N GLY A 303 24.11 6.54 0.67
CA GLY A 303 24.13 7.23 1.95
C GLY A 303 24.84 6.46 3.06
N GLY A 304 25.34 7.22 4.04
CA GLY A 304 26.11 6.69 5.17
C GLY A 304 25.27 5.89 6.17
N ARG A 305 25.95 5.26 7.14
CA ARG A 305 25.34 4.44 8.21
C ARG A 305 24.32 5.20 9.07
N ALA A 306 24.49 6.51 9.20
CA ALA A 306 23.59 7.37 9.98
C ALA A 306 22.21 7.58 9.31
N VAL A 307 22.07 7.29 8.01
CA VAL A 307 20.83 7.48 7.26
C VAL A 307 20.24 6.16 6.75
N VAL A 308 21.08 5.15 6.52
CA VAL A 308 20.70 3.75 6.28
C VAL A 308 21.68 2.87 7.04
N SER A 309 21.27 2.29 8.17
CA SER A 309 22.16 1.49 9.03
C SER A 309 22.65 0.21 8.38
N ASP A 310 23.68 -0.41 8.98
CA ASP A 310 24.14 -1.72 8.55
C ASP A 310 23.12 -2.82 8.88
N TRP A 311 22.30 -2.65 9.92
CA TRP A 311 21.19 -3.57 10.19
C TRP A 311 20.17 -3.58 9.04
N VAL A 312 19.77 -2.40 8.54
CA VAL A 312 18.89 -2.28 7.36
C VAL A 312 19.54 -2.93 6.13
N LYS A 313 20.86 -2.77 5.95
CA LYS A 313 21.59 -3.42 4.86
C LYS A 313 21.49 -4.94 4.94
N GLU A 314 21.66 -5.53 6.12
CA GLU A 314 21.57 -6.99 6.29
C GLU A 314 20.14 -7.50 6.07
N GLU A 315 19.12 -6.76 6.50
CA GLU A 315 17.73 -7.12 6.19
C GLU A 315 17.45 -7.09 4.67
N ILE A 316 17.99 -6.11 3.94
CA ILE A 316 17.88 -6.05 2.47
C ILE A 316 18.51 -7.29 1.84
N LEU A 317 19.71 -7.67 2.30
CA LEU A 317 20.41 -8.86 1.82
C LEU A 317 19.62 -10.13 2.08
N ASP A 318 19.10 -10.30 3.29
CA ASP A 318 18.30 -11.46 3.68
C ASP A 318 17.06 -11.58 2.78
N LEU A 319 16.34 -10.47 2.55
CA LEU A 319 15.16 -10.46 1.67
C LEU A 319 15.50 -10.78 0.21
N ILE A 320 16.54 -10.18 -0.36
CA ILE A 320 16.95 -10.42 -1.76
C ILE A 320 17.45 -11.85 -1.94
N ARG A 321 18.07 -12.45 -0.91
CA ARG A 321 18.48 -13.86 -0.93
C ARG A 321 17.32 -14.84 -0.75
N GLY A 322 16.08 -14.35 -0.65
CA GLY A 322 14.91 -15.17 -0.41
C GLY A 322 14.92 -15.83 0.97
N LYS A 323 15.63 -15.26 1.94
CA LYS A 323 15.66 -15.78 3.30
C LYS A 323 14.30 -15.53 3.94
N VAL A 324 13.60 -16.64 4.14
CA VAL A 324 12.30 -16.74 4.81
C VAL A 324 12.51 -17.23 6.23
N THR A 325 11.47 -17.19 7.06
CA THR A 325 11.51 -17.84 8.37
C THR A 325 11.74 -19.33 8.17
N ASP A 326 12.67 -19.90 8.94
CA ASP A 326 13.04 -21.31 8.87
C ASP A 326 11.81 -22.21 9.03
N GLU A 327 11.67 -23.21 8.14
CA GLU A 327 10.49 -24.07 8.09
C GLU A 327 10.26 -24.86 9.39
N ARG A 328 11.31 -25.05 10.20
CA ARG A 328 11.23 -25.74 11.50
C ARG A 328 10.27 -25.09 12.49
N TYR A 329 9.97 -23.81 12.31
CA TYR A 329 9.06 -23.07 13.19
C TYR A 329 7.59 -23.24 12.80
N PHE A 330 7.28 -23.94 11.71
CA PHE A 330 5.92 -24.11 11.23
C PHE A 330 5.48 -25.56 11.35
N THR A 331 4.30 -25.77 11.95
CA THR A 331 3.57 -27.02 11.78
C THR A 331 2.70 -26.90 10.53
N PHE A 332 2.83 -27.86 9.61
CA PHE A 332 2.22 -27.78 8.28
C PHE A 332 1.49 -29.07 7.89
N ASP A 333 0.21 -28.92 7.51
CA ASP A 333 -0.60 -29.98 6.91
C ASP A 333 -0.45 -29.91 5.38
N ALA A 334 0.43 -30.77 4.84
CA ALA A 334 0.70 -30.84 3.40
C ALA A 334 -0.52 -31.28 2.58
N GLY A 335 -1.41 -32.09 3.14
CA GLY A 335 -2.63 -32.54 2.45
C GLY A 335 -3.63 -31.40 2.23
N LYS A 336 -3.66 -30.44 3.16
CA LYS A 336 -4.49 -29.23 3.09
C LYS A 336 -3.72 -27.99 2.64
N LYS A 337 -2.43 -28.10 2.35
CA LYS A 337 -1.55 -26.95 2.07
C LYS A 337 -1.65 -25.84 3.13
N THR A 338 -1.79 -26.21 4.41
CA THR A 338 -2.19 -25.31 5.50
C THR A 338 -1.13 -25.25 6.59
N ILE A 339 -0.74 -24.05 7.02
CA ILE A 339 0.01 -23.87 8.27
C ILE A 339 -0.97 -23.99 9.45
N THR A 340 -0.71 -24.89 10.37
CA THR A 340 -1.62 -25.20 11.49
C THR A 340 -1.12 -24.69 12.84
N ASP A 341 0.18 -24.43 13.00
CA ASP A 341 0.75 -23.80 14.20
C ASP A 341 2.10 -23.15 13.87
N TYR A 342 2.50 -22.21 14.72
CA TYR A 342 3.79 -21.53 14.72
C TYR A 342 4.46 -21.65 16.08
N ASP A 343 5.72 -22.07 16.10
CA ASP A 343 6.52 -22.19 17.31
C ASP A 343 6.95 -20.80 17.81
N GLU A 344 6.59 -20.48 19.05
CA GLU A 344 6.90 -19.20 19.72
C GLU A 344 8.40 -18.97 19.98
N SER A 345 9.24 -20.00 19.83
CA SER A 345 10.70 -19.86 19.83
C SER A 345 11.25 -19.25 18.53
N GLY A 346 10.41 -19.08 17.51
CA GLY A 346 10.71 -18.42 16.25
C GLY A 346 10.84 -16.90 16.35
N PRO A 347 11.29 -16.23 15.27
CA PRO A 347 11.41 -14.79 15.23
C PRO A 347 10.04 -14.09 15.35
N GLY A 348 9.98 -12.99 16.11
CA GLY A 348 8.75 -12.19 16.23
C GLY A 348 8.31 -11.50 14.93
N PHE A 349 9.21 -11.35 13.94
CA PHE A 349 8.85 -10.93 12.59
C PHE A 349 8.91 -12.16 11.67
N VAL A 350 7.77 -12.54 11.11
CA VAL A 350 7.63 -13.79 10.35
C VAL A 350 7.55 -13.51 8.86
N ILE A 351 8.40 -14.17 8.10
CA ILE A 351 8.33 -14.20 6.63
C ILE A 351 7.92 -15.63 6.28
N ILE A 352 6.63 -15.82 5.98
CA ILE A 352 6.10 -17.14 5.71
C ILE A 352 6.69 -17.62 4.36
N PRO A 353 7.25 -18.83 4.28
CA PRO A 353 7.79 -19.36 3.04
C PRO A 353 6.67 -19.74 2.06
N THR A 354 6.90 -19.58 0.76
CA THR A 354 5.93 -20.01 -0.28
C THR A 354 5.72 -21.53 -0.29
N LYS A 355 6.69 -22.30 0.23
CA LYS A 355 6.64 -23.75 0.36
C LYS A 355 7.19 -24.20 1.71
N ILE A 356 6.60 -25.25 2.29
CA ILE A 356 7.12 -25.96 3.46
C ILE A 356 7.26 -27.43 3.08
N ASN A 357 8.44 -28.02 3.29
CA ASN A 357 8.76 -29.37 2.84
C ASN A 357 8.47 -29.60 1.33
N GLY A 358 8.70 -28.57 0.51
CA GLY A 358 8.49 -28.61 -0.95
C GLY A 358 7.03 -28.45 -1.42
N VAL A 359 6.07 -28.34 -0.51
CA VAL A 359 4.63 -28.18 -0.80
C VAL A 359 4.22 -26.72 -0.62
N GLU A 360 3.45 -26.18 -1.56
CA GLU A 360 2.95 -24.79 -1.52
C GLU A 360 2.08 -24.52 -0.31
N VAL A 361 2.26 -23.33 0.28
CA VAL A 361 1.38 -22.81 1.34
C VAL A 361 0.20 -22.07 0.70
N GLN A 362 -1.02 -22.57 0.92
CA GLN A 362 -2.25 -21.98 0.38
C GLN A 362 -3.14 -21.39 1.46
N THR A 363 -3.09 -21.90 2.69
CA THR A 363 -3.94 -21.45 3.80
C THR A 363 -3.15 -21.22 5.08
N ILE A 364 -3.46 -20.13 5.78
CA ILE A 364 -3.00 -19.86 7.14
C ILE A 364 -4.12 -20.28 8.09
N GLY A 365 -3.94 -21.41 8.76
CA GLY A 365 -5.00 -22.13 9.46
C GLY A 365 -5.46 -21.47 10.76
N ASP A 366 -6.58 -21.99 11.29
CA ASP A 366 -7.22 -21.47 12.49
C ASP A 366 -6.23 -21.36 13.66
N ARG A 367 -6.15 -20.16 14.25
CA ARG A 367 -5.28 -19.84 15.40
C ARG A 367 -3.79 -20.16 15.24
N SER A 368 -3.32 -20.47 14.03
CA SER A 368 -1.95 -20.97 13.80
C SER A 368 -0.85 -20.04 14.29
N PHE A 369 -1.07 -18.72 14.29
CA PHE A 369 -0.16 -17.70 14.83
C PHE A 369 -0.78 -16.92 15.99
N SER A 370 -1.87 -17.40 16.60
CA SER A 370 -2.55 -16.68 17.67
C SER A 370 -1.69 -16.62 18.94
N GLY A 371 -1.58 -15.43 19.55
CA GLY A 371 -0.90 -15.27 20.84
C GLY A 371 0.62 -15.43 20.83
N LYS A 372 1.28 -15.47 19.67
CA LYS A 372 2.72 -15.76 19.54
C LYS A 372 3.64 -14.55 19.75
N GLY A 373 3.07 -13.39 20.08
CA GLY A 373 3.84 -12.16 20.34
C GLY A 373 4.43 -11.51 19.08
N LEU A 374 3.92 -11.83 17.90
CA LEU A 374 4.48 -11.37 16.62
C LEU A 374 4.40 -9.84 16.48
N GLU A 375 5.44 -9.24 15.88
CA GLU A 375 5.53 -7.81 15.59
C GLU A 375 5.22 -7.45 14.14
N GLY A 376 5.38 -8.41 13.22
CA GLY A 376 5.09 -8.25 11.81
C GLY A 376 5.00 -9.59 11.07
N VAL A 377 4.27 -9.61 9.96
CA VAL A 377 4.16 -10.80 9.12
C VAL A 377 4.12 -10.45 7.63
N ILE A 378 4.90 -11.18 6.84
CA ILE A 378 4.83 -11.20 5.38
C ILE A 378 4.21 -12.52 4.95
N ILE A 379 3.06 -12.44 4.28
CA ILE A 379 2.33 -13.60 3.78
C ILE A 379 2.65 -13.77 2.27
N PRO A 380 3.15 -14.95 1.84
CA PRO A 380 3.61 -15.21 0.48
C PRO A 380 2.49 -15.19 -0.55
N SER A 381 2.86 -14.92 -1.80
CA SER A 381 2.01 -15.28 -2.93
C SER A 381 1.72 -16.78 -2.94
N GLY A 382 0.51 -17.14 -3.38
CA GLY A 382 -0.02 -18.50 -3.33
C GLY A 382 -0.93 -18.75 -2.11
N VAL A 383 -0.82 -17.94 -1.06
CA VAL A 383 -1.80 -17.98 0.04
C VAL A 383 -3.10 -17.33 -0.43
N GLU A 384 -4.18 -18.09 -0.34
CA GLU A 384 -5.53 -17.71 -0.75
C GLU A 384 -6.45 -17.44 0.45
N HIS A 385 -6.18 -18.07 1.60
CA HIS A 385 -7.07 -17.99 2.76
C HIS A 385 -6.29 -17.74 4.05
N ILE A 386 -6.77 -16.78 4.84
CA ILE A 386 -6.37 -16.59 6.24
C ILE A 386 -7.56 -16.97 7.09
N SER A 387 -7.46 -18.04 7.87
CA SER A 387 -8.59 -18.62 8.59
C SER A 387 -8.86 -17.93 9.93
N LYS A 388 -9.79 -18.49 10.72
CA LYS A 388 -10.32 -17.84 11.93
C LYS A 388 -9.23 -17.65 12.97
N GLU A 389 -9.13 -16.44 13.51
CA GLU A 389 -8.21 -16.07 14.60
C GLU A 389 -6.73 -16.35 14.27
N ALA A 390 -6.37 -16.52 12.99
CA ALA A 390 -5.05 -17.02 12.59
C ALA A 390 -3.89 -16.20 13.18
N PHE A 391 -4.02 -14.88 13.26
CA PHE A 391 -3.05 -13.95 13.83
C PHE A 391 -3.61 -13.16 15.04
N ASP A 392 -4.65 -13.65 15.71
CA ASP A 392 -5.26 -12.95 16.85
C ASP A 392 -4.28 -12.76 18.02
N SER A 393 -4.46 -11.69 18.79
CA SER A 393 -3.77 -11.47 20.07
C SER A 393 -2.24 -11.38 19.96
N ASN A 394 -1.75 -10.65 18.95
CA ASN A 394 -0.32 -10.39 18.74
C ASN A 394 0.04 -8.89 18.93
N LYS A 395 1.26 -8.52 18.54
CA LYS A 395 1.79 -7.13 18.54
C LYS A 395 1.99 -6.59 17.12
N ILE A 396 1.32 -7.17 16.12
CA ILE A 396 1.58 -6.92 14.70
C ILE A 396 1.29 -5.45 14.39
N LYS A 397 2.31 -4.75 13.89
CA LYS A 397 2.20 -3.35 13.39
C LYS A 397 2.16 -3.30 11.87
N ASP A 398 2.83 -4.26 11.24
CA ASP A 398 3.03 -4.34 9.81
C ASP A 398 2.64 -5.74 9.30
N VAL A 399 1.70 -5.78 8.37
CA VAL A 399 1.28 -6.99 7.67
C VAL A 399 1.35 -6.75 6.17
N VAL A 400 1.90 -7.72 5.45
CA VAL A 400 1.86 -7.76 3.99
C VAL A 400 0.95 -8.91 3.57
N LEU A 401 -0.16 -8.56 2.94
CA LEU A 401 -1.12 -9.50 2.35
C LEU A 401 -0.78 -9.73 0.87
N PRO A 402 -0.86 -10.97 0.35
CA PRO A 402 -0.53 -11.27 -1.04
C PRO A 402 -1.70 -10.98 -1.98
N ASP A 403 -1.39 -10.69 -3.24
CA ASP A 403 -2.41 -10.48 -4.29
C ASP A 403 -3.18 -11.75 -4.66
N SER A 404 -2.76 -12.93 -4.18
CA SER A 404 -3.52 -14.18 -4.29
C SER A 404 -4.62 -14.33 -3.22
N LEU A 405 -4.68 -13.43 -2.22
CA LEU A 405 -5.58 -13.59 -1.07
C LEU A 405 -7.04 -13.38 -1.46
N ILE A 406 -7.87 -14.41 -1.23
CA ILE A 406 -9.30 -14.41 -1.53
C ILE A 406 -10.13 -14.06 -0.29
N SER A 407 -9.77 -14.60 0.89
CA SER A 407 -10.58 -14.41 2.10
C SER A 407 -9.78 -14.22 3.39
N ILE A 408 -10.36 -13.39 4.27
CA ILE A 408 -9.87 -13.11 5.62
C ILE A 408 -10.93 -13.56 6.63
N GLY A 409 -10.57 -14.51 7.47
CA GLY A 409 -11.46 -15.19 8.41
C GLY A 409 -11.81 -14.37 9.65
N SER A 410 -12.80 -14.88 10.38
CA SER A 410 -13.32 -14.20 11.57
C SER A 410 -12.20 -13.96 12.59
N SER A 411 -12.10 -12.74 13.10
CA SER A 411 -11.06 -12.36 14.08
C SER A 411 -9.61 -12.62 13.62
N ALA A 412 -9.34 -12.81 12.32
CA ALA A 412 -8.02 -13.23 11.83
C ALA A 412 -6.86 -12.37 12.32
N PHE A 413 -7.01 -11.05 12.37
CA PHE A 413 -6.02 -10.07 12.83
C PHE A 413 -6.50 -9.27 14.05
N SER A 414 -7.42 -9.83 14.84
CA SER A 414 -7.93 -9.11 16.00
C SER A 414 -6.87 -8.90 17.09
N ASN A 415 -7.07 -7.89 17.94
CA ASN A 415 -6.21 -7.59 19.09
C ASN A 415 -4.72 -7.36 18.74
N ASN A 416 -4.45 -6.64 17.65
CA ASN A 416 -3.11 -6.32 17.18
C ASN A 416 -2.75 -4.83 17.39
N LYS A 417 -1.77 -4.31 16.65
CA LYS A 417 -1.30 -2.91 16.69
C LYS A 417 -1.26 -2.25 15.31
N LEU A 418 -2.02 -2.78 14.34
CA LEU A 418 -2.05 -2.28 12.96
C LEU A 418 -2.55 -0.83 12.94
N THR A 419 -1.78 0.07 12.34
CA THR A 419 -2.20 1.47 12.11
C THR A 419 -2.73 1.71 10.70
N LYS A 420 -2.40 0.81 9.77
CA LYS A 420 -2.93 0.77 8.40
C LYS A 420 -3.00 -0.69 7.95
N ILE A 421 -3.92 -0.97 7.02
CA ILE A 421 -4.01 -2.22 6.28
C ILE A 421 -4.24 -1.91 4.80
N GLU A 422 -3.56 -2.63 3.92
CA GLU A 422 -3.85 -2.66 2.48
C GLU A 422 -4.52 -3.98 2.17
N ILE A 423 -5.81 -3.93 1.81
CA ILE A 423 -6.56 -5.11 1.41
C ILE A 423 -6.35 -5.30 -0.09
N PRO A 424 -5.77 -6.43 -0.55
CA PRO A 424 -5.56 -6.70 -1.98
C PRO A 424 -6.86 -6.66 -2.79
N SER A 425 -6.76 -6.33 -4.08
CA SER A 425 -7.93 -6.24 -4.98
C SER A 425 -8.65 -7.58 -5.21
N SER A 426 -7.95 -8.68 -4.97
CA SER A 426 -8.46 -10.06 -5.05
C SER A 426 -9.30 -10.50 -3.86
N VAL A 427 -9.28 -9.76 -2.75
CA VAL A 427 -10.06 -10.14 -1.56
C VAL A 427 -11.54 -9.95 -1.84
N GLU A 428 -12.29 -11.05 -1.75
CA GLU A 428 -13.74 -11.09 -1.96
C GLU A 428 -14.51 -11.09 -0.63
N ILE A 429 -13.92 -11.63 0.45
CA ILE A 429 -14.61 -11.86 1.72
C ILE A 429 -13.73 -11.43 2.91
N ILE A 430 -14.27 -10.58 3.79
CA ILE A 430 -13.70 -10.29 5.11
C ILE A 430 -14.75 -10.61 6.17
N GLN A 431 -14.50 -11.63 6.99
CA GLN A 431 -15.45 -12.10 7.98
C GLN A 431 -15.44 -11.28 9.28
N SER A 432 -16.44 -11.52 10.11
CA SER A 432 -16.72 -10.82 11.37
C SER A 432 -15.48 -10.55 12.22
N ARG A 433 -15.34 -9.31 12.71
CA ARG A 433 -14.29 -8.89 13.65
C ARG A 433 -12.85 -9.11 13.17
N ALA A 434 -12.60 -9.35 11.89
CA ALA A 434 -11.28 -9.70 11.36
C ALA A 434 -10.15 -8.77 11.81
N PHE A 435 -10.41 -7.47 12.00
CA PHE A 435 -9.42 -6.47 12.42
C PHE A 435 -9.82 -5.72 13.71
N ILE A 436 -10.72 -6.28 14.54
CA ILE A 436 -11.16 -5.63 15.78
C ILE A 436 -9.96 -5.35 16.70
N ASN A 437 -10.03 -4.26 17.47
CA ASN A 437 -9.02 -3.87 18.46
C ASN A 437 -7.62 -3.60 17.87
N ASN A 438 -7.58 -3.01 16.67
CA ASN A 438 -6.38 -2.42 16.08
C ASN A 438 -6.34 -0.89 16.26
N LYS A 439 -5.39 -0.20 15.60
CA LYS A 439 -5.21 1.26 15.62
C LYS A 439 -5.46 1.89 14.24
N LEU A 440 -6.28 1.25 13.42
CA LEU A 440 -6.61 1.72 12.07
C LEU A 440 -7.34 3.07 12.15
N SER A 441 -6.98 4.00 11.25
CA SER A 441 -7.67 5.28 11.10
C SER A 441 -8.39 5.42 9.76
N LEU A 442 -7.88 4.72 8.74
CA LEU A 442 -8.43 4.69 7.38
C LEU A 442 -8.26 3.27 6.83
N VAL A 443 -9.31 2.75 6.21
CA VAL A 443 -9.31 1.49 5.48
C VAL A 443 -9.91 1.70 4.10
N ASN A 444 -9.25 1.21 3.06
CA ASN A 444 -9.80 1.17 1.71
C ASN A 444 -10.19 -0.28 1.40
N LEU A 445 -11.46 -0.50 1.09
CA LEU A 445 -11.95 -1.79 0.61
C LEU A 445 -11.77 -1.88 -0.90
N PRO A 446 -11.42 -3.06 -1.44
CA PRO A 446 -11.31 -3.27 -2.88
C PRO A 446 -12.70 -3.25 -3.53
N ASP A 447 -12.77 -2.90 -4.81
CA ASP A 447 -14.06 -2.79 -5.52
C ASP A 447 -14.77 -4.16 -5.61
N GLY A 448 -13.99 -5.24 -5.78
CA GLY A 448 -14.46 -6.62 -5.89
C GLY A 448 -14.90 -7.30 -4.58
N ILE A 449 -14.90 -6.59 -3.44
CA ILE A 449 -15.36 -7.15 -2.17
C ILE A 449 -16.87 -7.47 -2.25
N ARG A 450 -17.23 -8.72 -1.94
CA ARG A 450 -18.62 -9.23 -1.95
C ARG A 450 -19.23 -9.29 -0.55
N GLU A 451 -18.42 -9.58 0.45
CA GLU A 451 -18.87 -9.71 1.83
C GLU A 451 -17.93 -8.99 2.81
N VAL A 452 -18.53 -8.15 3.66
CA VAL A 452 -17.88 -7.62 4.85
C VAL A 452 -18.75 -7.95 6.06
N GLY A 453 -18.18 -8.77 6.94
CA GLY A 453 -18.81 -9.20 8.16
C GLY A 453 -18.92 -8.09 9.21
N PRO A 454 -19.78 -8.29 10.21
CA PRO A 454 -20.03 -7.32 11.27
C PRO A 454 -18.77 -7.00 12.08
N ASN A 455 -18.65 -5.73 12.50
CA ASN A 455 -17.64 -5.22 13.43
C ASN A 455 -16.18 -5.48 13.00
N VAL A 456 -15.92 -5.57 11.69
CA VAL A 456 -14.59 -5.92 11.15
C VAL A 456 -13.47 -5.00 11.64
N PHE A 457 -13.69 -3.68 11.75
CA PHE A 457 -12.63 -2.71 12.05
C PHE A 457 -12.77 -1.99 13.39
N VAL A 458 -13.72 -2.38 14.24
CA VAL A 458 -14.05 -1.67 15.48
C VAL A 458 -12.84 -1.61 16.42
N ARG A 459 -12.59 -0.46 17.03
CA ARG A 459 -11.53 -0.26 18.02
C ARG A 459 -12.00 -0.58 19.44
N VAL A 460 -11.05 -0.71 20.36
CA VAL A 460 -11.34 -0.93 21.80
C VAL A 460 -12.16 0.19 22.44
N ASP A 461 -12.09 1.40 21.90
CA ASP A 461 -12.87 2.56 22.32
C ASP A 461 -14.27 2.62 21.64
N GLY A 462 -14.62 1.59 20.86
CA GLY A 462 -15.88 1.50 20.12
C GLY A 462 -15.87 2.27 18.80
N ILE A 463 -14.76 2.90 18.41
CA ILE A 463 -14.73 3.80 17.26
C ILE A 463 -14.32 3.06 15.98
N ASN A 464 -15.18 3.11 14.95
CA ASN A 464 -14.83 2.66 13.61
C ASN A 464 -13.83 3.63 12.93
N PRO A 465 -12.83 3.12 12.17
CA PRO A 465 -12.03 3.97 11.29
C PRO A 465 -12.88 4.51 10.13
N ASN A 466 -12.36 5.51 9.41
CA ASN A 466 -12.95 5.86 8.12
C ASN A 466 -12.77 4.69 7.16
N VAL A 467 -13.87 4.11 6.68
CA VAL A 467 -13.85 3.07 5.64
C VAL A 467 -14.20 3.72 4.31
N LYS A 468 -13.45 3.40 3.26
CA LYS A 468 -13.69 3.88 1.90
C LYS A 468 -13.89 2.74 0.91
N LYS A 469 -14.76 2.94 -0.08
CA LYS A 469 -14.88 2.10 -1.28
C LYS A 469 -15.03 3.01 -2.49
N SER A 470 -14.31 2.72 -3.59
CA SER A 470 -14.31 3.53 -4.82
C SER A 470 -14.04 5.03 -4.62
N GLY A 471 -13.34 5.41 -3.54
CA GLY A 471 -12.98 6.80 -3.21
C GLY A 471 -13.87 7.49 -2.18
N ASP A 472 -15.08 6.98 -1.96
CA ASP A 472 -16.08 7.57 -1.07
C ASP A 472 -16.07 6.95 0.33
N ILE A 473 -16.38 7.77 1.35
CA ILE A 473 -16.55 7.28 2.72
C ILE A 473 -17.82 6.44 2.77
N LEU A 474 -17.68 5.21 3.24
CA LEU A 474 -18.73 4.21 3.29
C LEU A 474 -19.23 4.07 4.72
N SER A 475 -20.50 4.42 4.96
CA SER A 475 -21.14 4.17 6.27
C SER A 475 -21.79 2.78 6.35
N PHE A 476 -22.25 2.23 5.22
CA PHE A 476 -22.96 0.95 5.17
C PHE A 476 -22.33 0.04 4.13
N PHE A 477 -22.19 -1.24 4.43
CA PHE A 477 -21.96 -2.28 3.44
C PHE A 477 -23.26 -2.99 3.12
N ILE A 478 -23.65 -2.99 1.85
CA ILE A 478 -24.81 -3.70 1.32
C ILE A 478 -24.28 -4.63 0.24
N ASN A 479 -24.55 -5.93 0.36
CA ASN A 479 -24.09 -6.93 -0.61
C ASN A 479 -24.97 -6.91 -1.88
N GLU A 480 -24.60 -7.73 -2.87
CA GLU A 480 -25.32 -7.82 -4.16
C GLU A 480 -26.78 -8.26 -4.02
N ASP A 481 -27.11 -9.00 -2.95
CA ASP A 481 -28.46 -9.43 -2.65
C ASP A 481 -29.30 -8.34 -1.98
N GLY A 482 -28.77 -7.14 -1.73
CA GLY A 482 -29.47 -6.04 -1.07
C GLY A 482 -29.51 -6.15 0.46
N VAL A 483 -28.70 -7.03 1.05
CA VAL A 483 -28.60 -7.23 2.50
C VAL A 483 -27.56 -6.27 3.08
N LEU A 484 -27.96 -5.49 4.07
CA LEU A 484 -27.04 -4.65 4.83
C LEU A 484 -26.29 -5.53 5.85
N THR A 485 -25.00 -5.78 5.62
CA THR A 485 -24.21 -6.71 6.46
C THR A 485 -23.30 -6.00 7.46
N SER A 486 -23.00 -4.72 7.26
CA SER A 486 -22.13 -3.95 8.16
C SER A 486 -22.44 -2.46 8.17
N TYR A 487 -22.25 -1.84 9.34
CA TYR A 487 -22.21 -0.40 9.54
C TYR A 487 -20.82 0.02 10.05
N PHE A 488 -20.26 1.10 9.48
CA PHE A 488 -18.90 1.57 9.75
C PHE A 488 -18.83 3.01 10.28
N SER A 489 -19.95 3.70 10.44
CA SER A 489 -19.92 5.05 10.99
C SER A 489 -20.02 5.04 12.53
N ASN A 490 -19.89 6.21 13.14
CA ASN A 490 -19.97 6.42 14.59
C ASN A 490 -21.14 7.37 14.93
N ASP A 491 -22.18 7.39 14.10
CA ASP A 491 -23.32 8.29 14.31
C ASP A 491 -24.25 7.74 15.40
N ASP A 492 -24.77 8.63 16.24
CA ASP A 492 -25.77 8.28 17.26
C ASP A 492 -27.14 7.99 16.65
N GLU A 493 -27.46 8.60 15.50
CA GLU A 493 -28.74 8.48 14.81
C GLU A 493 -28.52 7.93 13.40
N VAL A 494 -29.14 6.80 13.10
CA VAL A 494 -28.92 6.10 11.84
C VAL A 494 -30.18 6.11 10.98
N THR A 495 -30.04 6.52 9.73
CA THR A 495 -31.05 6.30 8.69
C THR A 495 -30.52 5.29 7.69
N ILE A 496 -31.10 4.08 7.68
CA ILE A 496 -30.71 3.04 6.72
C ILE A 496 -31.18 3.48 5.32
N PRO A 497 -30.31 3.42 4.29
CA PRO A 497 -30.67 3.87 2.96
C PRO A 497 -31.77 3.00 2.33
N GLY A 498 -32.57 3.61 1.47
CA GLY A 498 -33.56 2.88 0.67
C GLY A 498 -32.89 1.86 -0.27
N GLY A 499 -33.63 0.80 -0.62
CA GLY A 499 -33.13 -0.31 -1.45
C GLY A 499 -32.59 -1.51 -0.66
N VAL A 500 -32.43 -1.38 0.66
CA VAL A 500 -32.11 -2.51 1.55
C VAL A 500 -33.33 -3.40 1.72
N ASN A 501 -33.19 -4.71 1.49
CA ASN A 501 -34.27 -5.69 1.61
C ASN A 501 -34.23 -6.50 2.92
N ALA A 502 -33.08 -6.56 3.57
CA ALA A 502 -32.87 -7.22 4.85
C ALA A 502 -31.69 -6.57 5.59
N ILE A 503 -31.75 -6.64 6.92
CA ILE A 503 -30.64 -6.27 7.80
C ILE A 503 -30.02 -7.58 8.25
N GLY A 504 -28.75 -7.79 7.90
CA GLY A 504 -28.03 -9.02 8.20
C GLY A 504 -27.68 -9.17 9.69
N ASP A 505 -27.22 -10.36 10.03
CA ASP A 505 -26.84 -10.71 11.40
C ASP A 505 -25.73 -9.78 11.91
N TYR A 506 -25.89 -9.30 13.14
CA TYR A 506 -24.97 -8.39 13.83
C TYR A 506 -24.62 -7.08 13.07
N ALA A 507 -25.36 -6.71 12.02
CA ALA A 507 -24.98 -5.59 11.14
C ALA A 507 -24.75 -4.25 11.87
N PHE A 508 -25.49 -4.03 12.97
CA PHE A 508 -25.38 -2.88 13.87
C PHE A 508 -25.00 -3.28 15.31
N HIS A 509 -24.52 -4.49 15.56
CA HIS A 509 -24.17 -4.95 16.90
C HIS A 509 -23.11 -4.05 17.56
N ALA A 510 -23.36 -3.60 18.79
CA ALA A 510 -22.43 -2.80 19.61
C ALA A 510 -21.96 -1.47 18.97
N ASN A 511 -22.79 -0.81 18.15
CA ASN A 511 -22.44 0.46 17.52
C ASN A 511 -22.80 1.69 18.36
N GLY A 512 -23.47 1.51 19.50
CA GLY A 512 -23.83 2.61 20.40
C GLY A 512 -24.96 3.50 19.89
N ILE A 513 -25.68 3.09 18.83
CA ILE A 513 -26.72 3.91 18.20
C ILE A 513 -27.89 4.14 19.15
N THR A 514 -28.45 5.35 19.13
CA THR A 514 -29.53 5.81 20.00
C THR A 514 -30.90 5.82 19.32
N SER A 515 -30.90 5.90 17.99
CA SER A 515 -32.10 5.75 17.16
C SER A 515 -31.75 5.15 15.80
N VAL A 516 -32.71 4.43 15.21
CA VAL A 516 -32.60 3.91 13.86
C VAL A 516 -33.91 4.10 13.10
N THR A 517 -33.81 4.62 11.89
CA THR A 517 -34.89 4.64 10.91
C THR A 517 -34.68 3.51 9.91
N ILE A 518 -35.59 2.53 9.95
CA ILE A 518 -35.60 1.37 9.05
C ILE A 518 -36.53 1.68 7.86
N PRO A 519 -36.04 1.66 6.61
CA PRO A 519 -36.85 2.03 5.45
C PRO A 519 -37.87 0.95 5.10
N ASN A 520 -38.95 1.36 4.43
CA ASN A 520 -39.87 0.46 3.77
C ASN A 520 -39.10 -0.33 2.69
N GLY A 521 -39.19 -1.65 2.72
CA GLY A 521 -38.43 -2.57 1.86
C GLY A 521 -37.69 -3.63 2.66
N VAL A 522 -37.31 -3.31 3.91
CA VAL A 522 -36.72 -4.29 4.83
C VAL A 522 -37.78 -5.32 5.25
N SER A 523 -37.51 -6.59 4.95
CA SER A 523 -38.39 -7.74 5.22
C SER A 523 -37.93 -8.59 6.40
N VAL A 524 -36.61 -8.67 6.62
CA VAL A 524 -35.99 -9.46 7.68
C VAL A 524 -35.01 -8.59 8.46
N ILE A 525 -35.05 -8.70 9.79
CA ILE A 525 -34.03 -8.17 10.70
C ILE A 525 -33.31 -9.36 11.35
N GLY A 526 -32.03 -9.52 11.02
CA GLY A 526 -31.22 -10.68 11.34
C GLY A 526 -30.88 -10.89 12.81
N ASP A 527 -30.24 -12.01 13.10
CA ASP A 527 -29.83 -12.40 14.44
C ASP A 527 -28.90 -11.34 15.03
N SER A 528 -29.23 -10.86 16.23
CA SER A 528 -28.45 -9.84 16.95
C SER A 528 -28.17 -8.57 16.15
N ALA A 529 -28.95 -8.27 15.10
CA ALA A 529 -28.69 -7.17 14.17
C ALA A 529 -28.42 -5.84 14.88
N PHE A 530 -29.19 -5.53 15.93
CA PHE A 530 -29.06 -4.34 16.78
C PHE A 530 -28.72 -4.69 18.23
N TRP A 531 -28.13 -5.85 18.51
CA TRP A 531 -27.74 -6.23 19.87
C TRP A 531 -26.75 -5.23 20.48
N ASP A 532 -26.90 -4.95 21.78
CA ASP A 532 -26.04 -4.06 22.58
C ASP A 532 -25.93 -2.63 22.01
N ASN A 533 -27.07 -1.95 21.92
CA ASN A 533 -27.13 -0.54 21.51
C ASN A 533 -27.86 0.31 22.54
N LYS A 534 -28.12 1.58 22.21
CA LYS A 534 -28.80 2.55 23.08
C LYS A 534 -30.14 2.99 22.49
N ILE A 535 -30.75 2.16 21.64
CA ILE A 535 -31.95 2.52 20.88
C ILE A 535 -33.10 2.78 21.85
N LYS A 536 -33.64 4.00 21.88
CA LYS A 536 -34.79 4.37 22.72
C LYS A 536 -36.13 4.17 22.05
N LYS A 537 -36.14 4.32 20.72
CA LYS A 537 -37.33 4.19 19.89
C LYS A 537 -36.94 3.51 18.58
N VAL A 538 -37.69 2.48 18.23
CA VAL A 538 -37.62 1.81 16.94
C VAL A 538 -39.03 1.75 16.34
N ILE A 539 -39.14 2.06 15.05
CA ILE A 539 -40.36 1.88 14.28
C ILE A 539 -40.09 0.76 13.29
N LEU A 540 -40.80 -0.36 13.42
CA LEU A 540 -40.73 -1.44 12.45
C LEU A 540 -41.64 -1.09 11.26
N PRO A 541 -41.11 -0.98 10.02
CA PRO A 541 -41.95 -0.69 8.87
C PRO A 541 -42.88 -1.87 8.57
N GLY A 542 -44.02 -1.58 7.93
CA GLY A 542 -45.02 -2.60 7.57
C GLY A 542 -44.55 -3.62 6.51
N SER A 543 -43.30 -3.51 6.04
CA SER A 543 -42.65 -4.51 5.20
C SER A 543 -41.97 -5.62 6.01
N VAL A 544 -41.68 -5.41 7.30
CA VAL A 544 -40.98 -6.41 8.13
C VAL A 544 -41.89 -7.60 8.36
N THR A 545 -41.40 -8.79 7.99
CA THR A 545 -42.07 -10.07 8.19
C THR A 545 -41.43 -10.92 9.26
N GLU A 546 -40.14 -10.73 9.54
CA GLU A 546 -39.40 -11.50 10.53
C GLU A 546 -38.39 -10.62 11.27
N VAL A 547 -38.37 -10.75 12.59
CA VAL A 547 -37.31 -10.22 13.47
C VAL A 547 -36.68 -11.42 14.16
N GLN A 548 -35.38 -11.65 13.97
CA GLN A 548 -34.72 -12.87 14.41
C GLN A 548 -34.15 -12.77 15.84
N LYS A 549 -33.42 -13.81 16.26
CA LYS A 549 -33.01 -14.01 17.65
C LYS A 549 -32.16 -12.84 18.14
N TYR A 550 -32.43 -12.35 19.34
CA TYR A 550 -31.70 -11.23 19.96
C TYR A 550 -31.63 -9.92 19.15
N ALA A 551 -32.41 -9.75 18.07
CA ALA A 551 -32.25 -8.66 17.12
C ALA A 551 -32.16 -7.26 17.77
N PHE A 552 -32.96 -6.98 18.81
CA PHE A 552 -32.96 -5.74 19.59
C PHE A 552 -32.68 -5.96 21.08
N CYS A 553 -32.02 -7.07 21.43
CA CYS A 553 -31.64 -7.38 22.80
C CYS A 553 -30.63 -6.35 23.35
N TYR A 554 -30.66 -6.07 24.67
CA TYR A 554 -29.80 -5.07 25.32
C TYR A 554 -29.86 -3.69 24.66
N ASN A 555 -31.04 -3.09 24.68
CA ASN A 555 -31.27 -1.73 24.19
C ASN A 555 -31.93 -0.87 25.28
N LYS A 556 -32.57 0.24 24.88
CA LYS A 556 -33.27 1.18 25.77
C LYS A 556 -34.69 1.46 25.26
N ILE A 557 -35.29 0.53 24.51
CA ILE A 557 -36.57 0.75 23.84
C ILE A 557 -37.66 0.94 24.91
N GLU A 558 -38.36 2.07 24.86
CA GLU A 558 -39.39 2.44 25.85
C GLU A 558 -40.80 2.05 25.39
N THR A 559 -41.06 2.16 24.09
CA THR A 559 -42.36 1.84 23.48
C THR A 559 -42.17 1.07 22.19
N LEU A 560 -43.00 0.05 21.95
CA LEU A 560 -42.94 -0.78 20.76
C LEU A 560 -44.34 -1.19 20.30
N THR A 561 -44.57 -1.10 18.99
CA THR A 561 -45.72 -1.69 18.32
C THR A 561 -45.20 -2.66 17.26
N ILE A 562 -45.56 -3.93 17.37
CA ILE A 562 -45.23 -4.94 16.35
C ILE A 562 -46.29 -4.85 15.25
N PRO A 563 -45.95 -4.55 13.98
CA PRO A 563 -46.93 -4.40 12.92
C PRO A 563 -47.51 -5.76 12.50
N LYS A 564 -48.74 -5.76 11.96
CA LYS A 564 -49.44 -6.97 11.46
C LYS A 564 -48.70 -7.74 10.36
N SER A 565 -47.70 -7.13 9.74
CA SER A 565 -46.86 -7.78 8.74
C SER A 565 -45.88 -8.81 9.34
N VAL A 566 -45.53 -8.67 10.63
CA VAL A 566 -44.58 -9.56 11.31
C VAL A 566 -45.25 -10.90 11.57
N LYS A 567 -44.66 -11.95 10.99
CA LYS A 567 -45.12 -13.34 11.10
C LYS A 567 -44.30 -14.16 12.09
N LYS A 568 -43.08 -13.71 12.38
CA LYS A 568 -42.15 -14.43 13.25
C LYS A 568 -41.30 -13.46 14.08
N LEU A 569 -41.25 -13.72 15.38
CA LEU A 569 -40.35 -13.08 16.33
C LEU A 569 -39.40 -14.15 16.87
N GLY A 570 -38.10 -13.85 16.78
CA GLY A 570 -37.05 -14.68 17.31
C GLY A 570 -37.02 -14.61 18.83
N GLU A 571 -36.57 -15.71 19.42
CA GLU A 571 -36.35 -15.82 20.86
C GLU A 571 -35.47 -14.65 21.33
N TYR A 572 -35.88 -14.02 22.43
CA TYR A 572 -35.17 -12.92 23.09
C TYR A 572 -34.94 -11.68 22.24
N SER A 573 -35.69 -11.49 21.14
CA SER A 573 -35.47 -10.38 20.21
C SER A 573 -35.62 -9.00 20.84
N PHE A 574 -36.35 -8.85 21.95
CA PHE A 574 -36.57 -7.56 22.62
C PHE A 574 -36.33 -7.58 24.14
N ILE A 575 -35.63 -8.58 24.70
CA ILE A 575 -35.29 -8.60 26.13
C ILE A 575 -34.23 -7.56 26.49
N TYR A 576 -34.12 -7.23 27.77
CA TYR A 576 -33.22 -6.21 28.31
C TYR A 576 -33.42 -4.85 27.65
N ASN A 577 -34.69 -4.44 27.54
CA ASN A 577 -35.13 -3.11 27.12
C ASN A 577 -35.83 -2.37 28.27
N ASN A 578 -36.29 -1.14 28.01
CA ASN A 578 -37.05 -0.34 28.96
C ASN A 578 -38.57 -0.44 28.72
N LEU A 579 -39.03 -1.55 28.13
CA LEU A 579 -40.44 -1.76 27.79
C LEU A 579 -41.25 -1.99 29.06
N SER A 580 -42.35 -1.25 29.21
CA SER A 580 -43.40 -1.55 30.20
C SER A 580 -44.59 -2.28 29.58
N GLU A 581 -44.91 -1.95 28.33
CA GLU A 581 -45.97 -2.59 27.55
C GLU A 581 -45.61 -2.66 26.07
N VAL A 582 -46.25 -3.58 25.34
CA VAL A 582 -46.08 -3.77 23.89
C VAL A 582 -47.41 -4.11 23.24
N SER A 583 -47.68 -3.54 22.07
CA SER A 583 -48.84 -3.91 21.24
C SER A 583 -48.43 -4.92 20.16
N VAL A 584 -49.13 -6.04 20.08
CA VAL A 584 -48.79 -7.18 19.21
C VAL A 584 -50.03 -7.75 18.49
N PRO A 585 -49.91 -8.26 17.26
CA PRO A 585 -51.01 -8.96 16.60
C PRO A 585 -51.41 -10.23 17.37
N SER A 586 -52.72 -10.49 17.48
CA SER A 586 -53.26 -11.60 18.30
C SER A 586 -52.80 -13.01 17.90
N ASP A 587 -52.32 -13.21 16.67
CA ASP A 587 -51.88 -14.50 16.13
C ASP A 587 -50.37 -14.75 16.25
N LEU A 588 -49.62 -13.81 16.82
CA LEU A 588 -48.15 -13.87 16.87
C LEU A 588 -47.64 -14.57 18.14
N ASN A 589 -46.73 -15.54 17.96
CA ASN A 589 -46.07 -16.19 19.09
C ASN A 589 -45.04 -15.25 19.74
N THR A 590 -45.27 -14.91 21.00
CA THR A 590 -44.43 -14.02 21.80
C THR A 590 -43.62 -14.73 22.89
N THR A 591 -43.59 -16.07 22.89
CA THR A 591 -42.85 -16.87 23.88
C THR A 591 -41.37 -16.49 23.88
N ASN A 592 -40.86 -16.13 25.06
CA ASN A 592 -39.47 -15.70 25.28
C ASN A 592 -39.02 -14.48 24.45
N VAL A 593 -39.94 -13.67 23.92
CA VAL A 593 -39.55 -12.51 23.08
C VAL A 593 -39.20 -11.27 23.92
N PHE A 594 -39.96 -11.02 24.97
CA PHE A 594 -39.88 -9.85 25.85
C PHE A 594 -39.48 -10.27 27.27
N ASP A 595 -39.05 -9.31 28.09
CA ASP A 595 -38.83 -9.56 29.52
C ASP A 595 -40.15 -9.95 30.22
N ASN A 596 -40.06 -10.80 31.24
CA ASN A 596 -41.24 -11.41 31.89
C ASN A 596 -42.20 -10.41 32.57
N TRP A 597 -41.78 -9.16 32.78
CA TRP A 597 -42.60 -8.10 33.39
C TRP A 597 -43.32 -7.21 32.37
N VAL A 598 -43.09 -7.39 31.06
CA VAL A 598 -43.69 -6.56 30.01
C VAL A 598 -45.15 -6.96 29.80
N ILE A 599 -46.05 -5.97 29.81
CA ILE A 599 -47.49 -6.18 29.54
C ILE A 599 -47.72 -6.32 28.03
N ILE A 600 -48.40 -7.38 27.61
CA ILE A 600 -48.69 -7.68 26.21
C ILE A 600 -50.15 -7.30 25.90
N ASN A 601 -50.34 -6.35 24.98
CA ASN A 601 -51.64 -5.88 24.50
C ASN A 601 -51.91 -6.38 23.07
N GLU A 602 -52.84 -7.33 22.91
CA GLU A 602 -53.18 -7.90 21.59
C GLU A 602 -54.18 -7.02 20.81
N TYR A 603 -54.06 -6.99 19.47
CA TYR A 603 -54.93 -6.17 18.58
C TYR A 603 -55.17 -6.76 17.18
#